data_AF-A0A0A8Z2H7-F1
#
_entry.id   AF-A0A0A8Z2H7-F1
#
_cell.length_a   1.000
_cell.length_b   1.000
_cell.length_c   1.000
_cell.angle_alpha   90.00
_cell.angle_beta   90.00
_cell.angle_gamma   90.00
#
_symmetry.space_group_name_H-M   'P 1'
#
loop_
_entity.id
_entity.type
_entity.pdbx_description
1 polymer ?
#
loop_
_entity_poly.entity_id
_entity_poly.type
_entity_poly.pdbx_seq_one_letter_code
_entity_poly.pdbx_strand_id
1 'polypeptide(L)'
;MVVLGLHSHWLNGIDYMGMKYRDKKGCEDFIFPLATCIVMSGLYEDDFDNANEIIYTGQGGNNWLGKRHQKTEQTLFRGNLALKQG
;
A
#
# COMPACT_ATOMS: atom_id res chain seq x y z
N MET A 1 10.26 -1.12 10.40
CA MET A 1 10.76 -2.01 9.32
C MET A 1 11.82 -1.33 8.44
N VAL A 2 11.79 0.01 8.31
CA VAL A 2 12.70 0.83 7.50
C VAL A 2 14.18 0.47 7.60
N VAL A 3 14.73 0.29 8.82
CA VAL A 3 16.18 -0.01 9.02
C VAL A 3 16.61 -1.28 8.27
N LEU A 4 15.75 -2.29 8.23
CA LEU A 4 16.02 -3.55 7.52
C LEU A 4 15.58 -3.53 6.06
N GLY A 5 14.88 -2.48 5.61
CA GLY A 5 14.38 -2.37 4.24
C GLY A 5 13.16 -3.23 3.92
N LEU A 6 12.54 -3.92 4.90
CA LEU A 6 11.34 -4.73 4.68
C LEU A 6 10.12 -3.88 4.26
N HIS A 7 10.04 -2.65 4.78
CA HIS A 7 9.05 -1.65 4.42
C HIS A 7 9.72 -0.27 4.56
N SER A 8 9.89 0.42 3.44
CA SER A 8 10.75 1.60 3.32
C SER A 8 10.12 2.89 3.85
N HIS A 9 8.81 2.88 4.09
CA HIS A 9 8.08 4.00 4.66
C HIS A 9 7.92 3.82 6.17
N TRP A 10 8.02 4.90 6.95
CA TRP A 10 7.76 4.83 8.40
C TRP A 10 6.28 5.02 8.75
N LEU A 11 5.47 5.54 7.81
CA LEU A 11 4.05 5.86 8.02
C LEU A 11 3.10 5.21 7.00
N ASN A 12 3.46 5.18 5.72
CA ASN A 12 2.54 4.69 4.68
C ASN A 12 2.23 3.20 4.91
N GLY A 13 0.97 2.80 4.73
CA GLY A 13 0.55 1.41 4.85
C GLY A 13 0.99 0.51 3.69
N ILE A 14 1.20 1.07 2.49
CA ILE A 14 1.60 0.33 1.29
C ILE A 14 2.98 0.78 0.87
N ASP A 15 3.90 -0.16 0.68
CA ASP A 15 5.17 0.03 -0.01
C ASP A 15 5.14 -0.66 -1.37
N TYR A 16 5.79 -0.03 -2.35
CA TYR A 16 5.75 -0.50 -3.73
C TYR A 16 7.01 -0.12 -4.51
N MET A 17 7.34 -0.96 -5.49
CA MET A 17 8.31 -0.62 -6.53
C MET A 17 7.65 0.33 -7.53
N GLY A 18 8.17 1.54 -7.66
CA GLY A 18 7.69 2.53 -8.62
C GLY A 18 8.28 2.37 -10.03
N MET A 19 7.90 3.26 -10.94
CA MET A 19 8.33 3.23 -12.36
C MET A 19 9.85 3.20 -12.57
N LYS A 20 10.65 3.68 -11.60
CA LYS A 20 12.12 3.62 -11.63
C LYS A 20 12.70 2.21 -11.68
N TYR A 21 11.89 1.18 -11.41
CA TYR A 21 12.29 -0.22 -11.47
C TYR A 21 12.00 -0.87 -12.84
N ARG A 22 11.24 -0.21 -13.72
CA ARG A 22 10.82 -0.76 -15.00
C ARG A 22 11.97 -1.24 -15.88
N ASP A 23 13.05 -0.45 -15.94
CA ASP A 23 14.20 -0.75 -16.80
C ASP A 23 15.34 -1.43 -16.02
N LYS A 24 15.09 -1.87 -14.78
CA LYS A 24 16.09 -2.62 -14.01
C LYS A 24 16.14 -4.07 -14.49
N LYS A 25 17.37 -4.57 -14.63
CA LYS A 25 17.64 -5.97 -14.94
C LYS A 25 16.94 -6.89 -13.93
N GLY A 26 16.21 -7.89 -14.42
CA GLY A 26 15.43 -8.83 -13.60
C GLY A 26 14.04 -8.31 -13.22
N CYS A 27 13.59 -7.20 -13.80
CA CYS A 27 12.26 -6.64 -13.60
C CYS A 27 11.43 -6.53 -14.88
N GLU A 28 11.89 -7.16 -15.97
CA GLU A 28 11.34 -7.00 -17.32
C GLU A 28 9.89 -7.50 -17.44
N ASP A 29 9.52 -8.52 -16.65
CA ASP A 29 8.21 -9.16 -16.69
C ASP A 29 7.18 -8.53 -15.75
N PHE A 30 7.57 -7.53 -14.94
CA PHE A 30 6.67 -6.90 -13.97
C PHE A 30 5.98 -5.64 -14.51
N ILE A 31 4.73 -5.45 -14.11
CA ILE A 31 3.98 -4.23 -14.38
C ILE A 31 4.13 -3.30 -13.18
N PHE A 32 4.70 -2.12 -13.42
CA PHE A 32 4.89 -1.10 -12.38
C PHE A 32 3.78 -0.04 -12.38
N PRO A 33 3.43 0.54 -11.21
CA PRO A 33 3.97 0.22 -9.89
C PRO A 33 3.50 -1.16 -9.40
N LEU A 34 4.32 -1.85 -8.59
CA LEU A 34 4.01 -3.17 -8.04
C LEU A 34 4.16 -3.15 -6.52
N ALA A 35 3.10 -3.51 -5.78
CA ALA A 35 3.13 -3.55 -4.33
C ALA A 35 4.07 -4.65 -3.82
N THR A 36 4.81 -4.37 -2.74
CA THR A 36 5.78 -5.31 -2.17
C THR A 36 5.52 -5.61 -0.70
N CYS A 37 4.95 -4.67 0.04
CA CYS A 37 4.65 -4.83 1.44
C CYS A 37 3.42 -4.01 1.81
N ILE A 38 2.56 -4.57 2.65
CA ILE A 38 1.46 -3.86 3.29
C ILE A 38 1.61 -3.97 4.81
N VAL A 39 1.12 -2.96 5.52
CA VAL A 39 1.01 -2.95 6.97
C VAL A 39 -0.46 -2.76 7.32
N MET A 40 -1.07 -3.80 7.89
CA MET A 40 -2.39 -3.75 8.50
C MET A 40 -2.23 -3.52 10.00
N SER A 41 -2.71 -2.38 10.48
CA SER A 41 -2.49 -1.92 11.87
C SER A 41 -3.79 -1.47 12.56
N GLY A 42 -4.95 -1.79 11.98
CA GLY A 42 -6.26 -1.41 12.50
C GLY A 42 -6.55 0.10 12.41
N LEU A 43 -5.97 0.78 11.42
CA LEU A 43 -6.08 2.23 11.25
C LEU A 43 -7.15 2.64 10.23
N TYR A 44 -7.54 1.73 9.36
CA TYR A 44 -8.65 1.93 8.44
C TYR A 44 -9.87 1.20 8.99
N GLU A 45 -10.99 1.90 8.99
CA GLU A 45 -12.27 1.40 9.50
C GLU A 45 -12.86 0.26 8.67
N ASP A 46 -12.48 0.19 7.39
CA ASP A 46 -12.95 -0.81 6.43
C ASP A 46 -12.04 -2.05 6.36
N ASP A 47 -10.95 -2.10 7.14
CA ASP A 47 -10.09 -3.28 7.21
C ASP A 47 -10.82 -4.45 7.88
N PHE A 48 -10.66 -5.64 7.31
CA PHE A 48 -11.16 -6.89 7.90
C PHE A 48 -10.06 -7.93 7.97
N ASP A 49 -9.89 -8.53 9.15
CA ASP A 49 -8.86 -9.53 9.44
C ASP A 49 -9.51 -10.84 9.92
N ASN A 50 -9.36 -11.89 9.11
CA ASN A 50 -9.76 -13.27 9.41
C ASN A 50 -8.54 -14.21 9.42
N ALA A 51 -7.38 -13.69 9.86
CA ALA A 51 -6.08 -14.34 9.93
C ALA A 51 -5.49 -14.78 8.58
N ASN A 52 -6.08 -15.79 7.94
CA ASN A 52 -5.60 -16.32 6.65
C ASN A 52 -6.15 -15.54 5.46
N GLU A 53 -7.25 -14.83 5.66
CA GLU A 53 -7.89 -13.98 4.66
C GLU A 53 -8.07 -12.60 5.26
N ILE A 54 -7.74 -11.58 4.45
CA ILE A 54 -7.87 -10.19 4.86
C ILE A 54 -8.55 -9.40 3.74
N ILE A 55 -9.30 -8.37 4.11
CA ILE A 55 -9.71 -7.29 3.22
C ILE A 55 -8.92 -6.07 3.66
N TYR A 56 -7.99 -5.64 2.82
CA TYR A 56 -7.11 -4.53 3.11
C TYR A 56 -7.57 -3.26 2.38
N THR A 57 -7.77 -2.18 3.13
CA THR A 57 -8.23 -0.90 2.59
C THR A 57 -7.11 -0.16 1.87
N GLY A 58 -7.41 0.37 0.69
CA GLY A 58 -6.48 1.23 -0.05
C GLY A 58 -6.09 2.49 0.72
N GLN A 59 -5.01 3.15 0.29
CA GLN A 59 -4.57 4.42 0.85
C GLN A 59 -5.35 5.62 0.26
N GLY A 60 -5.43 6.71 1.04
CA GLY A 60 -6.02 7.99 0.64
C GLY A 60 -7.32 8.31 1.38
N GLY A 61 -7.59 9.60 1.55
CA GLY A 61 -8.83 10.12 2.15
C GLY A 61 -9.10 9.84 3.63
N ASN A 62 -8.27 9.05 4.31
CA ASN A 62 -8.35 8.84 5.76
C ASN A 62 -7.91 10.10 6.54
N ASN A 63 -8.69 10.49 7.54
CA ASN A 63 -8.40 11.63 8.40
C ASN A 63 -7.44 11.30 9.55
N TRP A 64 -6.13 11.41 9.29
CA TRP A 64 -5.07 11.14 10.26
C TRP A 64 -5.10 12.00 11.54
N LEU A 65 -5.65 13.23 11.47
CA LEU A 65 -5.66 14.19 12.57
C LEU A 65 -6.96 14.16 13.42
N GLY A 66 -7.86 13.20 13.18
CA GLY A 66 -9.10 13.08 13.94
C GLY A 66 -9.47 11.63 14.22
N LYS A 67 -10.75 11.29 14.08
CA LYS A 67 -11.28 9.94 14.36
C LYS A 67 -10.82 8.84 13.38
N ARG A 68 -9.92 9.15 12.43
CA ARG A 68 -9.40 8.21 11.42
C ARG A 68 -10.46 7.58 10.50
N HIS A 69 -11.60 8.25 10.38
CA HIS A 69 -12.62 7.92 9.39
C HIS A 69 -12.23 8.45 8.00
N GLN A 70 -12.76 7.82 6.96
CA GLN A 70 -12.66 8.28 5.59
C GLN A 70 -13.39 9.62 5.42
N LYS A 71 -12.74 10.59 4.77
CA LYS A 71 -13.28 11.93 4.52
C LYS A 71 -13.41 12.30 3.05
N THR A 72 -12.62 11.67 2.19
CA THR A 72 -12.64 11.95 0.74
C THR A 72 -12.51 10.65 -0.03
N GLU A 73 -12.86 10.69 -1.31
CA GLU A 73 -12.70 9.56 -2.21
C GLU A 73 -11.25 9.06 -2.26
N GLN A 74 -11.11 7.74 -2.37
CA GLN A 74 -9.85 7.12 -2.76
C GLN A 74 -9.70 7.18 -4.28
N THR A 75 -8.45 7.13 -4.74
CA THR A 75 -8.16 7.12 -6.18
C THR A 75 -7.27 5.94 -6.53
N LEU A 76 -7.39 5.45 -7.76
CA LEU A 76 -6.57 4.34 -8.27
C LEU A 76 -5.18 4.84 -8.72
N PHE A 77 -4.41 5.34 -7.77
CA PHE A 77 -3.03 5.84 -7.96
C PHE A 77 -2.12 5.35 -6.82
N ARG A 78 -0.80 5.46 -7.03
CA ARG A 78 0.23 5.10 -6.02
C ARG A 78 0.08 3.65 -5.54
N GLY A 79 0.04 3.41 -4.22
CA GLY A 79 -0.09 2.08 -3.63
C GLY A 79 -1.35 1.34 -4.06
N ASN A 80 -2.47 2.04 -4.30
CA ASN A 80 -3.72 1.40 -4.75
C ASN A 80 -3.58 0.82 -6.16
N LEU A 81 -2.95 1.58 -7.06
CA LEU A 81 -2.61 1.07 -8.38
C LEU A 81 -1.59 -0.07 -8.28
N ALA A 82 -0.65 0.02 -7.34
CA ALA A 82 0.39 -0.99 -7.14
C ALA A 82 -0.16 -2.34 -6.66
N LEU A 83 -1.18 -2.32 -5.80
CA LEU A 83 -1.90 -3.53 -5.36
C LEU A 83 -2.69 -4.18 -6.50
N LYS A 84 -3.23 -3.39 -7.43
CA LYS A 84 -3.99 -3.91 -8.58
C LYS A 84 -3.11 -4.71 -9.56
N GLN A 85 -1.82 -4.38 -9.68
CA GLN A 85 -0.92 -5.05 -10.64
C GLN A 85 -0.43 -6.43 -10.17
N GLY A 86 -0.62 -6.76 -8.89
CA GLY A 86 -0.23 -8.04 -8.30
C GLY A 86 -1.18 -9.18 -8.63
#